data_AF-A0A2G2LLX5-F1
#
_entry.id   AF-A0A2G2LLX5-F1
#
_cell.length_a   1.000
_cell.length_b   1.000
_cell.length_c   1.000
_cell.angle_alpha   90.00
_cell.angle_beta   90.00
_cell.angle_gamma   90.00
#
_symmetry.space_group_name_H-M   'P 1'
#
loop_
_entity.id
_entity.type
_entity.pdbx_description
1 polymer ?
#
loop_
_entity_poly.entity_id
_entity_poly.type
_entity_poly.pdbx_seq_one_letter_code
_entity_poly.pdbx_strand_id
1 'polypeptide(L)'
;MTKMDMIWIAVATLIYPDTESQNTITKKEIDDKIDNLFQTKITPAMITTHLVSTVDRAADKQNPKRGGSRNRYLFKTQNNNFRLYKKVDHIHDGWEKTGPYHPKKHKIHSDYHALIDWHDGEYYPSDCPP
;
A
#
# COMPACT_ATOMS: atom_id res chain seq x y z
N MET A 1 16.33 3.86 -0.42
CA MET A 1 14.85 3.91 -0.39
C MET A 1 14.33 4.19 -1.79
N THR A 2 13.37 3.42 -2.28
CA THR A 2 12.76 3.63 -3.61
C THR A 2 11.59 4.61 -3.53
N LYS A 3 11.16 5.20 -4.65
CA LYS A 3 9.92 6.00 -4.73
C LYS A 3 8.68 5.20 -4.28
N MET A 4 8.73 3.87 -4.40
CA MET A 4 7.66 2.98 -3.97
C MET A 4 7.59 2.91 -2.45
N ASP A 5 8.77 2.81 -1.81
CA ASP A 5 8.86 2.81 -0.35
C ASP A 5 8.40 4.15 0.22
N MET A 6 8.71 5.26 -0.46
CA MET A 6 8.21 6.59 -0.11
C MET A 6 6.68 6.68 -0.12
N ILE A 7 6.03 6.10 -1.15
CA ILE A 7 4.56 6.04 -1.22
C ILE A 7 3.99 5.29 -0.03
N TRP A 8 4.54 4.12 0.27
CA TRP A 8 4.08 3.31 1.40
C TRP A 8 4.26 4.06 2.73
N ILE A 9 5.42 4.68 2.96
CA ILE A 9 5.70 5.45 4.17
C ILE A 9 4.74 6.63 4.31
N ALA A 10 4.46 7.36 3.23
CA ALA A 10 3.54 8.48 3.26
C ALA A 10 2.13 8.04 3.68
N VAL A 11 1.62 6.95 3.09
CA VAL A 11 0.31 6.41 3.44
C VAL A 11 0.29 5.89 4.87
N ALA A 12 1.32 5.14 5.29
CA ALA A 12 1.45 4.66 6.66
C ALA A 12 1.48 5.82 7.67
N THR A 13 2.19 6.90 7.37
CA THR A 13 2.27 8.10 8.23
C THR A 13 0.94 8.82 8.35
N LEU A 14 0.09 8.76 7.32
CA LEU A 14 -1.22 9.42 7.32
C LEU A 14 -2.28 8.67 8.14
N ILE A 15 -2.11 7.36 8.34
CA ILE A 15 -3.07 6.52 9.08
C ILE A 15 -2.55 6.05 10.45
N TYR A 16 -1.28 6.26 10.74
CA TYR A 16 -0.69 5.92 12.03
C TYR A 16 -0.96 7.01 13.08
N PRO A 17 -1.26 6.67 14.36
CA PRO A 17 -1.58 5.34 14.90
C PRO A 17 -3.08 5.00 14.83
N ASP A 18 -3.93 5.96 14.48
CA ASP A 18 -5.39 5.82 14.53
C ASP A 18 -5.92 5.05 13.31
N THR A 19 -6.03 3.73 13.50
CA THR A 19 -6.61 2.75 12.59
C THR A 19 -8.14 2.80 12.61
N GLU A 20 -8.75 3.96 12.33
CA GLU A 20 -10.11 3.86 11.82
C GLU A 20 -10.02 3.11 10.48
N SER A 21 -10.54 1.88 10.47
CA SER A 21 -10.61 0.95 9.33
C SER A 21 -11.12 1.57 8.01
N GLN A 22 -11.70 2.77 8.13
CA GLN A 22 -12.36 3.60 7.13
C GLN A 22 -11.48 4.78 6.65
N ASN A 23 -10.27 4.98 7.18
CA ASN A 23 -9.37 6.05 6.73
C ASN A 23 -8.87 5.75 5.32
N THR A 24 -9.68 6.13 4.36
CA THR A 24 -9.37 6.10 2.95
C THR A 24 -8.72 7.42 2.57
N ILE A 25 -7.48 7.35 2.11
CA ILE A 25 -6.63 8.49 1.78
C ILE A 25 -6.80 8.82 0.30
N THR A 26 -6.98 10.09 -0.01
CA THR A 26 -7.03 10.58 -1.39
C THR A 26 -5.65 10.63 -2.01
N LYS A 27 -5.57 10.58 -3.35
CA LYS A 27 -4.30 10.77 -4.07
C LYS A 27 -3.57 12.07 -3.65
N LYS A 28 -4.33 13.14 -3.45
CA LYS A 28 -3.77 14.45 -3.09
C LYS A 28 -3.05 14.41 -1.75
N GLU A 29 -3.63 13.77 -0.75
CA GLU A 29 -2.99 13.63 0.57
C GLU A 29 -1.69 12.82 0.50
N ILE A 30 -1.65 11.79 -0.35
CA ILE A 30 -0.40 11.04 -0.61
C ILE A 30 0.65 11.95 -1.24
N ASP A 31 0.29 12.69 -2.29
CA ASP A 31 1.19 13.61 -2.98
C ASP A 31 1.74 14.67 -2.02
N ASP A 32 0.87 15.33 -1.25
CA ASP A 32 1.23 16.36 -0.28
C ASP A 32 2.13 15.81 0.84
N LYS A 33 1.85 14.59 1.33
CA LYS A 33 2.69 13.95 2.36
C LYS A 33 4.05 13.54 1.83
N ILE A 34 4.15 13.08 0.58
CA ILE A 34 5.44 12.72 -0.04
C ILE A 34 6.30 13.97 -0.25
N ASP A 35 5.71 15.07 -0.72
CA ASP A 35 6.42 16.34 -0.88
C ASP A 35 6.91 16.85 0.48
N ASN A 36 6.09 16.73 1.53
CA ASN A 36 6.47 17.10 2.89
C ASN A 36 7.63 16.25 3.47
N LEU A 37 7.58 14.92 3.34
CA LEU A 37 8.56 14.00 3.93
C LEU A 37 9.86 13.90 3.14
N PHE A 38 9.79 13.97 1.82
CA PHE A 38 10.91 13.64 0.93
C PHE A 38 11.28 14.75 -0.05
N GLN A 39 10.55 15.87 -0.06
CA GLN A 39 10.76 17.00 -0.98
C GLN A 39 10.84 16.54 -2.44
N THR A 40 9.95 15.61 -2.82
CA THR A 40 9.97 14.97 -4.13
C THR A 40 8.57 14.82 -4.71
N LYS A 41 8.50 14.76 -6.04
CA LYS A 41 7.25 14.53 -6.76
C LYS A 41 7.21 13.12 -7.34
N ILE A 42 6.08 12.46 -7.17
CA ILE A 42 5.75 11.21 -7.83
C ILE A 42 4.71 11.45 -8.92
N THR A 43 4.78 10.67 -10.01
CA THR A 43 3.78 10.80 -11.07
C THR A 43 2.55 9.96 -10.74
N PRO A 44 1.35 10.31 -11.27
CA PRO A 44 0.14 9.52 -11.08
C PRO A 44 0.32 8.04 -11.46
N ALA A 45 1.09 7.80 -12.54
CA ALA A 45 1.41 6.45 -13.00
C ALA A 45 2.08 5.61 -11.90
N MET A 46 2.96 6.22 -11.09
CA MET A 46 3.64 5.51 -10.00
C MET A 46 2.64 4.99 -8.97
N ILE A 47 1.71 5.82 -8.49
CA ILE A 47 0.68 5.38 -7.54
C ILE A 47 -0.17 4.25 -8.13
N THR A 48 -0.63 4.43 -9.37
CA THR A 48 -1.48 3.42 -10.04
C THR A 48 -0.76 2.08 -10.24
N THR A 49 0.56 2.08 -10.43
CA THR A 49 1.31 0.82 -10.58
C THR A 49 1.43 0.02 -9.28
N HIS A 50 1.07 0.59 -8.12
CA HIS A 50 1.13 -0.05 -6.79
C HIS A 50 -0.23 -0.48 -6.24
N LEU A 51 -1.25 -0.38 -7.09
CA LEU A 51 -2.62 -0.54 -6.70
C LEU A 51 -3.10 -1.99 -6.83
N VAL A 52 -3.72 -2.50 -5.78
CA VAL A 52 -4.59 -3.68 -5.80
C VAL A 52 -6.04 -3.18 -5.85
N SER A 53 -6.86 -3.75 -6.74
CA SER A 53 -8.20 -3.22 -7.03
C SER A 53 -9.14 -4.36 -7.43
N THR A 54 -10.22 -4.53 -6.66
CA THR A 54 -11.29 -5.50 -6.96
C THR A 54 -11.99 -5.16 -8.28
N VAL A 55 -12.16 -3.87 -8.59
CA VAL A 55 -12.79 -3.41 -9.84
C VAL A 55 -11.97 -3.83 -11.04
N ASP A 56 -10.65 -3.59 -11.01
CA ASP A 56 -9.78 -3.93 -12.14
C ASP A 56 -9.65 -5.45 -12.32
N ARG A 57 -9.68 -6.21 -11.20
CA ARG A 57 -9.75 -7.67 -11.23
C ARG A 57 -11.07 -8.20 -11.79
N ALA A 58 -12.19 -7.57 -11.46
CA ALA A 58 -13.51 -7.97 -11.93
C ALA A 58 -13.73 -7.62 -13.41
N ALA A 59 -13.14 -6.51 -13.88
CA ALA A 59 -13.24 -6.05 -15.26
C ALA A 59 -12.60 -7.01 -16.27
N ASP A 60 -11.55 -7.74 -15.88
CA ASP A 60 -10.94 -8.77 -16.73
C ASP A 60 -10.25 -9.83 -15.88
N LYS A 61 -10.90 -10.98 -15.74
CA LYS A 61 -10.36 -12.06 -14.91
C LYS A 61 -9.16 -12.79 -15.53
N GLN A 62 -8.94 -12.64 -16.84
CA GLN A 62 -7.91 -13.36 -17.57
C GLN A 62 -6.61 -12.57 -17.69
N ASN A 63 -6.66 -11.26 -17.42
CA ASN A 63 -5.49 -10.38 -17.53
C ASN A 63 -4.96 -9.94 -16.14
N PRO A 64 -4.02 -10.68 -15.54
CA PRO A 64 -3.50 -10.43 -14.19
C PRO A 64 -2.70 -9.14 -14.06
N LYS A 65 -2.46 -8.42 -15.16
CA LYS A 65 -1.84 -7.10 -15.16
C LYS A 65 -2.79 -6.01 -14.70
N ARG A 66 -4.11 -6.24 -14.75
CA ARG A 66 -5.13 -5.25 -14.35
C ARG A 66 -5.42 -5.31 -12.84
N GLY A 67 -5.42 -6.50 -12.24
CA GLY A 67 -5.58 -6.68 -10.80
C GLY A 67 -4.25 -6.89 -10.08
N GLY A 68 -3.82 -5.91 -9.30
CA GLY A 68 -2.71 -6.05 -8.37
C GLY A 68 -1.33 -5.69 -8.93
N SER A 69 -0.47 -5.25 -8.02
CA SER A 69 0.90 -4.82 -8.32
C SER A 69 1.92 -5.90 -7.98
N ARG A 70 3.10 -5.84 -8.62
CA ARG A 70 4.28 -6.56 -8.12
C ARG A 70 4.69 -6.07 -6.73
N ASN A 71 4.32 -4.86 -6.32
CA ASN A 71 4.48 -4.36 -4.96
C ASN A 71 3.09 -3.98 -4.42
N ARG A 72 2.55 -4.83 -3.55
CA ARG A 72 1.18 -4.76 -3.03
C ARG A 72 1.10 -3.77 -1.87
N TYR A 73 1.44 -2.52 -2.14
CA TYR A 73 1.52 -1.50 -1.09
C TYR A 73 0.17 -0.83 -0.85
N LEU A 74 -0.62 -0.61 -1.91
CA LEU A 74 -1.88 0.11 -1.84
C LEU A 74 -3.06 -0.74 -2.30
N PHE A 75 -4.21 -0.48 -1.72
CA PHE A 75 -5.50 -1.01 -2.15
C PHE A 75 -6.44 0.15 -2.53
N LYS A 76 -7.11 0.05 -3.68
CA LYS A 76 -8.11 1.02 -4.13
C LYS A 76 -9.45 0.71 -3.46
N THR A 77 -9.94 1.63 -2.67
CA THR A 77 -11.30 1.54 -2.14
C THR A 77 -12.29 2.13 -3.13
N GLN A 78 -13.59 2.05 -2.79
CA GLN A 78 -14.62 2.80 -3.51
C GLN A 78 -14.28 4.31 -3.44
N ASN A 79 -14.70 5.08 -4.46
CA ASN A 79 -14.48 6.54 -4.59
C ASN A 79 -13.04 7.01 -4.92
N ASN A 80 -12.19 6.17 -5.53
CA ASN A 80 -10.80 6.53 -5.89
C ASN A 80 -9.87 6.87 -4.71
N ASN A 81 -10.24 6.45 -3.49
CA ASN A 81 -9.37 6.56 -2.34
C ASN A 81 -8.49 5.30 -2.20
N PHE A 82 -7.48 5.43 -1.35
CA PHE A 82 -6.42 4.44 -1.16
C PHE A 82 -6.29 4.10 0.32
N ARG A 83 -5.91 2.87 0.60
CA ARG A 83 -5.41 2.47 1.92
C ARG A 83 -4.21 1.57 1.75
N LEU A 84 -3.48 1.32 2.84
CA LEU A 84 -2.49 0.25 2.83
C LEU A 84 -3.17 -1.10 2.54
N TYR A 85 -2.44 -1.91 1.78
CA TYR A 85 -2.82 -3.28 1.51
C TYR A 85 -2.79 -4.13 2.80
N LYS A 86 -3.79 -4.99 2.94
CA LYS A 86 -3.99 -5.89 4.07
C LYS A 86 -3.93 -7.35 3.63
N LYS A 87 -3.69 -8.28 4.56
CA LYS A 87 -3.66 -9.72 4.26
C LYS A 87 -4.92 -10.22 3.57
N VAL A 88 -6.10 -9.73 3.96
CA VAL A 88 -7.40 -10.14 3.39
C VAL A 88 -7.57 -9.76 1.91
N ASP A 89 -6.80 -8.80 1.41
CA ASP A 89 -6.92 -8.31 0.03
C ASP A 89 -6.32 -9.27 -1.00
N HIS A 90 -5.58 -10.30 -0.57
CA HIS A 90 -4.91 -11.26 -1.45
C HIS A 90 -5.86 -11.98 -2.41
N ILE A 91 -7.14 -12.09 -2.07
CA ILE A 91 -8.18 -12.66 -2.94
C ILE A 91 -8.37 -11.83 -4.24
N HIS A 92 -7.90 -10.58 -4.25
CA HIS A 92 -7.97 -9.66 -5.38
C HIS A 92 -6.66 -9.58 -6.16
N ASP A 93 -5.60 -10.24 -5.69
CA ASP A 93 -4.33 -10.31 -6.40
C ASP A 93 -4.48 -11.10 -7.72
N GLY A 94 -3.71 -10.70 -8.73
CA GLY A 94 -3.43 -11.56 -9.86
C GLY A 94 -2.60 -12.77 -9.41
N TRP A 95 -2.89 -13.96 -9.95
CA TRP A 95 -2.21 -15.23 -9.62
C TRP A 95 -0.67 -15.20 -9.58
N GLU A 96 -0.01 -14.33 -10.35
CA GLU A 96 1.45 -14.18 -10.38
C GLU A 96 2.01 -13.11 -9.42
N LYS A 97 1.17 -12.44 -8.61
CA LYS A 97 1.57 -11.32 -7.77
C LYS A 97 1.92 -11.81 -6.36
N THR A 98 3.22 -11.99 -6.09
CA THR A 98 3.74 -12.45 -4.80
C THR A 98 4.66 -11.46 -4.10
N GLY A 99 4.80 -10.24 -4.62
CA GLY A 99 5.79 -9.30 -4.10
C GLY A 99 5.40 -8.60 -2.80
N PRO A 100 6.26 -7.70 -2.30
CA PRO A 100 6.16 -7.19 -0.94
C PRO A 100 4.90 -6.33 -0.73
N TYR A 101 4.43 -6.29 0.52
CA TYR A 101 3.30 -5.47 0.96
C TYR A 101 3.70 -4.27 1.84
N HIS A 102 4.96 -4.22 2.26
CA HIS A 102 5.64 -3.06 2.83
C HIS A 102 7.13 -3.07 2.45
N PRO A 103 7.86 -1.95 2.63
CA PRO A 103 9.31 -1.88 2.45
C PRO A 103 10.06 -2.81 3.40
N LYS A 104 11.24 -3.30 2.99
CA LYS A 104 12.12 -4.03 3.90
C LYS A 104 12.80 -3.05 4.86
N LYS A 105 12.78 -3.32 6.18
CA LYS A 105 13.36 -2.43 7.22
C LYS A 105 14.78 -1.94 6.89
N HIS A 106 15.67 -2.83 6.48
CA HIS A 106 17.06 -2.47 6.13
C HIS A 106 17.22 -1.61 4.88
N LYS A 107 16.15 -1.38 4.10
CA LYS A 107 16.16 -0.52 2.89
C LYS A 107 15.62 0.89 3.14
N ILE A 108 15.13 1.16 4.35
CA ILE A 108 14.53 2.44 4.74
C ILE A 108 15.20 2.99 6.01
N HIS A 109 15.06 4.30 6.22
CA HIS A 109 15.59 4.98 7.40
C HIS A 109 14.95 4.44 8.68
N SER A 110 15.72 4.41 9.78
CA SER A 110 15.29 3.85 11.08
C SER A 110 14.04 4.51 11.64
N ASP A 111 13.86 5.81 11.37
CA ASP A 111 12.72 6.59 11.88
C ASP A 111 11.36 6.06 11.42
N TYR A 112 11.34 5.29 10.33
CA TYR A 112 10.14 4.69 9.76
C TYR A 112 9.95 3.22 10.15
N HIS A 113 10.85 2.62 10.94
CA HIS A 113 10.75 1.20 11.30
C HIS A 113 9.52 0.92 12.15
N ALA A 114 9.14 1.85 13.02
CA ALA A 114 7.92 1.74 13.82
C ALA A 114 6.64 1.64 12.97
N LEU A 115 6.61 2.26 11.78
CA LEU A 115 5.49 2.15 10.85
C LEU A 115 5.37 0.73 10.29
N ILE A 116 6.51 0.07 10.01
CA ILE A 116 6.51 -1.34 9.56
C ILE A 116 6.03 -2.24 10.70
N ASP A 117 6.57 -2.06 11.90
CA ASP A 117 6.16 -2.85 13.07
C ASP A 117 4.67 -2.74 13.36
N TRP A 118 4.13 -1.52 13.30
CA TRP A 118 2.71 -1.27 13.43
C TRP A 118 1.90 -1.93 12.30
N HIS A 119 2.33 -1.80 11.04
CA HIS A 119 1.61 -2.38 9.89
C HIS A 119 1.56 -3.90 9.96
N ASP A 120 2.67 -4.53 10.33
CA ASP A 120 2.75 -5.98 10.53
C ASP A 120 1.84 -6.40 11.68
N GLY A 121 1.88 -5.70 12.82
CA GLY A 121 1.01 -6.00 13.96
C GLY A 121 -0.48 -5.87 13.65
N GLU A 122 -0.87 -4.84 12.91
CA GLU A 122 -2.28 -4.52 12.63
C GLU A 122 -2.87 -5.34 11.47
N TYR A 123 -2.15 -5.46 10.35
CA TYR A 123 -2.68 -6.05 9.12
C TYR A 123 -2.17 -7.44 8.81
N TYR A 124 -1.08 -7.84 9.47
CA TYR A 124 -0.49 -9.17 9.37
C TYR A 124 -0.24 -9.77 10.77
N PRO A 125 -1.19 -9.65 11.72
CA PRO A 125 -0.99 -10.15 13.07
C PRO A 125 -0.59 -11.61 13.01
N SER A 126 0.41 -11.93 13.81
CA SER A 126 0.99 -13.26 13.90
C SER A 126 0.12 -14.18 14.74
N ASP A 127 -1.17 -14.38 14.40
CA ASP A 127 -2.08 -15.28 15.13
C ASP A 127 -2.83 -16.18 14.12
N CYS A 128 -2.87 -17.52 14.18
CA CYS A 128 -2.87 -18.50 15.29
C CYS A 128 -2.11 -19.81 14.87
N PRO A 129 -1.89 -20.82 15.75
CA PRO A 129 -0.88 -21.91 15.62
C PRO A 129 -1.14 -22.87 14.45
N PRO A 130 -0.19 -23.77 14.10
CA PRO A 130 -0.41 -24.82 13.11
C PRO A 130 -1.68 -25.64 13.36
#